data_AF-A0A7D5UPY0-F1
#
_entry.id   AF-A0A7D5UPY0-F1
#
_cell.length_a   1.000
_cell.length_b   1.000
_cell.length_c   1.000
_cell.angle_alpha   90.00
_cell.angle_beta   90.00
_cell.angle_gamma   90.00
#
_symmetry.space_group_name_H-M   'P 1'
#
loop_
_entity.id
_entity.type
_entity.pdbx_description
1 polymer ?
#
loop_
_entity_poly.entity_id
_entity_poly.type
_entity_poly.pdbx_seq_one_letter_code
_entity_poly.pdbx_strand_id
1 'polypeptide(L)'
;MERHQKRQRVDDLEQNDAPTSLSAPISPPRKSQRREPERLASPWQLTWIRDLPEELNYDAVTLKDLLGDPLISDCWEFNYLHDVPFLMDAFDQDTRHLVNVHVVHGFWKRDDPHRLALTAESSEFDNVKLHVAPMPEMFGTHHSKMMVLFRHDNTAEIIIHTANMIPKDWTNMTNAVWRTPRLSQLPPGLRQLQEYCDLPFGSGERFKVDLLNYLKSYDSRKLTCRTLIDRLVQYDFSSVKGALIASVPGKHDIHDLSGTAYGWSGVKRYLSSVPCKEGSSEIVSQVSSIATLGAKDTWLQKTLFDSLATSKTKSLQRPKFSIVFPTADEIRQSLDGYASGASIHTKIQSSQQAQQLGYLRPILHHWANDSPDGIASSPEIKTRNGGRDRAAPHIKTYIRYNEEGSIDWAMLTSANISKQAWGEASRPSGELRVASWEIGVLVWPGLVGQDVSMVGTFQSDVPKKPKEQASPKAGASGVLMGVRIPYSLPLQRYGAEEVPWVATMQHSERDRFGRQWME
;
A
#
# COMPACT_ATOMS: atom_id res chain seq x y z
N MET A 1 60.93 -54.83 58.48
CA MET A 1 61.44 -53.95 59.55
C MET A 1 61.73 -52.58 58.94
N GLU A 2 61.29 -51.54 59.64
CA GLU A 2 61.79 -50.15 59.67
C GLU A 2 61.88 -49.38 58.34
N ARG A 3 60.96 -48.44 58.01
CA ARG A 3 60.74 -47.06 58.51
C ARG A 3 61.95 -46.11 58.45
N HIS A 4 61.62 -44.88 58.02
CA HIS A 4 62.31 -43.58 58.22
C HIS A 4 63.45 -43.23 57.24
N GLN A 5 63.72 -41.98 56.85
CA GLN A 5 63.07 -40.67 57.03
C GLN A 5 63.67 -39.69 56.00
N LYS A 6 62.90 -38.63 55.70
CA LYS A 6 63.24 -37.30 55.15
C LYS A 6 64.70 -36.81 55.34
N ARG A 7 65.27 -36.12 54.33
CA ARG A 7 65.45 -34.64 54.31
C ARG A 7 66.25 -34.11 53.09
N GLN A 8 65.99 -32.84 52.81
CA GLN A 8 66.43 -31.91 51.74
C GLN A 8 67.93 -31.70 51.53
N ARG A 9 68.27 -31.31 50.29
CA ARG A 9 69.12 -30.17 49.86
C ARG A 9 68.52 -29.68 48.52
N VAL A 10 67.99 -28.46 48.37
CA VAL A 10 68.64 -27.14 48.30
C VAL A 10 69.84 -27.17 47.36
N ASP A 11 69.59 -26.89 46.08
CA ASP A 11 70.56 -26.19 45.25
C ASP A 11 69.94 -24.88 44.77
N ASP A 12 70.78 -23.89 44.95
CA ASP A 12 70.63 -22.45 44.87
C ASP A 12 70.69 -21.96 43.41
N LEU A 13 70.09 -20.78 43.22
CA LEU A 13 70.43 -19.76 42.22
C LEU A 13 69.96 -19.97 40.77
N GLU A 14 68.87 -19.28 40.44
CA GLU A 14 68.94 -18.13 39.52
C GLU A 14 67.72 -17.22 39.75
N GLN A 15 67.95 -16.07 40.38
CA GLN A 15 67.05 -14.93 40.32
C GLN A 15 67.13 -14.36 38.90
N ASN A 16 66.01 -14.33 38.18
CA ASN A 16 65.86 -13.40 37.08
C ASN A 16 64.46 -12.76 37.17
N ASP A 17 64.48 -11.48 37.53
CA ASP A 17 63.37 -10.55 37.53
C ASP A 17 62.76 -10.43 36.13
N ALA A 18 61.69 -11.18 35.87
CA ALA A 18 60.83 -10.98 34.70
C ALA A 18 59.51 -10.33 35.16
N PRO A 19 59.08 -9.21 34.54
CA PRO A 19 57.90 -8.46 34.95
C PRO A 19 56.62 -9.29 34.79
N THR A 20 55.66 -9.08 35.69
CA THR A 20 54.34 -9.75 35.80
C THR A 20 53.41 -9.55 34.59
N SER A 21 53.91 -9.06 33.45
CA SER A 21 53.14 -8.69 32.25
C SER A 21 52.99 -9.82 31.22
N LEU A 22 53.44 -11.04 31.50
CA LEU A 22 53.42 -12.15 30.53
C LEU A 22 52.64 -13.40 30.96
N SER A 23 51.77 -13.32 31.97
CA SER A 23 50.96 -14.46 32.44
C SER A 23 49.50 -14.48 31.96
N ALA A 24 49.10 -13.61 31.03
CA ALA A 24 47.76 -13.65 30.44
C ALA A 24 47.80 -14.18 29.00
N PRO A 25 47.07 -15.26 28.65
CA PRO A 25 46.89 -15.64 27.26
C PRO A 25 46.13 -14.51 26.54
N ILE A 26 46.79 -13.83 25.60
CA ILE A 26 46.15 -12.88 24.69
C ILE A 26 45.32 -13.70 23.70
N SER A 27 44.13 -14.11 24.14
CA SER A 27 43.09 -14.52 23.21
C SER A 27 42.66 -13.26 22.47
N PRO A 28 42.64 -13.23 21.12
CA PRO A 28 42.06 -12.11 20.40
C PRO A 28 40.62 -11.94 20.91
N PRO A 29 40.14 -10.70 21.13
CA PRO A 29 38.79 -10.49 21.59
C PRO A 29 37.86 -11.26 20.64
N ARG A 30 37.01 -12.13 21.17
CA ARG A 30 35.95 -12.77 20.38
C ARG A 30 35.28 -11.64 19.63
N LYS A 31 35.48 -11.58 18.31
CA LYS A 31 34.69 -10.70 17.46
C LYS A 31 33.26 -11.07 17.78
N SER A 32 32.57 -10.20 18.51
CA SER A 32 31.12 -10.20 18.57
C SER A 32 30.70 -10.15 17.10
N GLN A 33 30.35 -11.31 16.54
CA GLN A 33 29.63 -11.36 15.28
C GLN A 33 28.30 -10.71 15.62
N ARG A 34 28.24 -9.40 15.44
CA ARG A 34 27.01 -8.63 15.50
C ARG A 34 26.09 -9.31 14.51
N ARG A 35 25.12 -10.10 15.02
CA ARG A 35 24.15 -10.80 14.17
C ARG A 35 23.53 -9.75 13.28
N GLU A 36 23.62 -9.94 11.96
CA GLU A 36 22.96 -9.01 11.05
C GLU A 36 21.46 -9.02 11.38
N PRO A 37 20.81 -7.85 11.40
CA PRO A 37 19.37 -7.78 11.59
C PRO A 37 18.70 -8.58 10.48
N GLU A 38 17.73 -9.43 10.85
CA GLU A 38 16.86 -10.11 9.89
C GLU A 38 16.16 -9.07 9.01
N ARG A 39 16.05 -9.35 7.71
CA ARG A 39 15.48 -8.42 6.74
C ARG A 39 14.25 -9.05 6.09
N LEU A 40 13.11 -8.39 6.26
CA LEU A 40 11.85 -8.79 5.66
C LEU A 40 11.56 -7.94 4.43
N ALA A 41 10.98 -8.58 3.42
CA ALA A 41 10.55 -7.91 2.21
C ALA A 41 9.37 -6.96 2.48
N SER A 42 9.12 -6.09 1.50
CA SER A 42 7.96 -5.22 1.45
C SER A 42 6.65 -6.00 1.56
N PRO A 43 5.64 -5.49 2.31
CA PRO A 43 4.34 -6.15 2.40
C PRO A 43 3.55 -6.10 1.08
N TRP A 44 3.96 -5.25 0.13
CA TRP A 44 3.42 -5.20 -1.22
C TRP A 44 4.54 -5.18 -2.26
N GLN A 45 4.20 -5.60 -3.47
CA GLN A 45 5.07 -5.58 -4.63
C GLN A 45 4.54 -4.56 -5.64
N LEU A 46 5.43 -3.94 -6.40
CA LEU A 46 5.01 -3.12 -7.54
C LEU A 46 4.67 -4.02 -8.73
N THR A 47 3.81 -3.55 -9.63
CA THR A 47 3.56 -4.26 -10.89
C THR A 47 4.80 -4.17 -11.79
N TRP A 48 5.04 -5.24 -12.54
CA TRP A 48 6.05 -5.27 -13.59
C TRP A 48 5.65 -4.29 -14.70
N ILE A 49 6.64 -3.61 -15.29
CA ILE A 49 6.42 -2.61 -16.33
C ILE A 49 7.22 -2.96 -17.58
N ARG A 50 6.52 -3.06 -18.71
CA ARG A 50 7.08 -3.56 -19.96
C ARG A 50 8.23 -2.73 -20.50
N ASP A 51 8.07 -1.42 -20.48
CA ASP A 51 9.02 -0.52 -21.15
C ASP A 51 10.06 0.08 -20.18
N LEU A 52 10.26 -0.55 -19.02
CA LEU A 52 11.39 -0.27 -18.12
C LEU A 52 12.51 -1.31 -18.29
N PRO A 53 13.77 -0.94 -18.01
CA PRO A 53 14.85 -1.90 -17.84
C PRO A 53 14.52 -2.97 -16.79
N GLU A 54 14.94 -4.21 -17.02
CA GLU A 54 14.59 -5.36 -16.19
C GLU A 54 15.08 -5.20 -14.73
N GLU A 55 16.21 -4.54 -14.53
CA GLU A 55 16.74 -4.22 -13.20
C GLU A 55 15.78 -3.35 -12.35
N LEU A 56 14.92 -2.55 -12.97
CA LEU A 56 13.91 -1.74 -12.27
C LEU A 56 12.64 -2.54 -11.96
N ASN A 57 12.45 -3.67 -12.63
CA ASN A 57 11.39 -4.63 -12.37
C ASN A 57 11.78 -5.71 -11.35
N TYR A 58 12.95 -5.62 -10.74
CA TYR A 58 13.36 -6.53 -9.67
C TYR A 58 12.33 -6.55 -8.52
N ASP A 59 11.91 -7.77 -8.14
CA ASP A 59 10.81 -8.10 -7.20
C ASP A 59 9.39 -7.68 -7.65
N ALA A 60 9.20 -7.16 -8.86
CA ALA A 60 7.89 -6.76 -9.38
C ALA A 60 7.05 -7.96 -9.86
N VAL A 61 5.74 -7.78 -10.01
CA VAL A 61 4.80 -8.86 -10.38
C VAL A 61 3.95 -8.52 -11.60
N THR A 62 3.76 -9.48 -12.49
CA THR A 62 2.79 -9.41 -13.59
C THR A 62 1.42 -9.93 -13.13
N LEU A 63 0.37 -9.69 -13.92
CA LEU A 63 -0.94 -10.30 -13.66
C LEU A 63 -0.88 -11.84 -13.79
N LYS A 64 -0.06 -12.36 -14.70
CA LYS A 64 0.15 -13.81 -14.88
C LYS A 64 0.82 -14.46 -13.68
N ASP A 65 1.70 -13.75 -12.96
CA ASP A 65 2.26 -14.25 -11.70
C ASP A 65 1.20 -14.41 -10.59
N LEU A 66 0.05 -13.73 -10.73
CA LEU A 66 -1.07 -13.80 -9.77
C LEU A 66 -2.11 -14.84 -10.18
N LEU A 67 -2.41 -14.95 -11.48
CA LEU A 67 -3.53 -15.74 -12.00
C LEU A 67 -3.12 -16.98 -12.80
N GLY A 68 -1.85 -17.13 -13.14
CA GLY A 68 -1.34 -18.21 -13.99
C GLY A 68 -1.12 -19.54 -13.27
N ASP A 69 -1.51 -19.69 -12.00
CA ASP A 69 -1.41 -20.97 -11.29
C ASP A 69 -2.61 -21.86 -11.66
N PRO A 70 -2.39 -23.06 -12.25
CA PRO A 70 -3.45 -23.91 -12.76
C PRO A 70 -4.37 -24.48 -11.68
N LEU A 71 -4.00 -24.37 -10.40
CA LEU A 71 -4.82 -24.83 -9.28
C LEU A 71 -5.92 -23.83 -8.87
N ILE A 72 -5.97 -22.63 -9.47
CA ILE A 72 -7.05 -21.67 -9.20
C ILE A 72 -8.36 -22.26 -9.73
N SER A 73 -9.35 -22.42 -8.84
CA SER A 73 -10.68 -22.94 -9.17
C SER A 73 -11.70 -21.84 -9.38
N ASP A 74 -11.53 -20.72 -8.67
CA ASP A 74 -12.44 -19.58 -8.71
C ASP A 74 -11.68 -18.27 -8.51
N CYS A 75 -12.09 -17.24 -9.22
CA CYS A 75 -11.57 -15.89 -9.09
C CYS A 75 -12.73 -14.90 -8.98
N TRP A 76 -12.81 -14.17 -7.87
CA TRP A 76 -13.69 -13.01 -7.74
C TRP A 76 -12.86 -11.75 -7.94
N GLU A 77 -13.07 -11.07 -9.06
CA GLU A 77 -12.36 -9.86 -9.47
C GLU A 77 -13.29 -8.65 -9.26
N PHE A 78 -12.87 -7.72 -8.41
CA PHE A 78 -13.58 -6.48 -8.12
C PHE A 78 -12.79 -5.34 -8.74
N ASN A 79 -13.37 -4.60 -9.69
CA ASN A 79 -12.69 -3.47 -10.31
C ASN A 79 -13.60 -2.32 -10.74
N TYR A 80 -12.97 -1.23 -11.19
CA TYR A 80 -13.64 -0.13 -11.85
C TYR A 80 -13.77 -0.35 -13.36
N LEU A 81 -12.65 -0.59 -14.05
CA LEU A 81 -12.62 -0.94 -15.49
C LEU A 81 -12.17 -2.39 -15.68
N HIS A 82 -12.71 -3.02 -16.70
CA HIS A 82 -12.51 -4.42 -17.03
C HIS A 82 -12.34 -4.57 -18.54
N ASP A 83 -11.45 -5.46 -18.93
CA ASP A 83 -11.29 -6.05 -20.24
C ASP A 83 -11.29 -7.56 -20.00
N VAL A 84 -12.40 -8.23 -20.34
CA VAL A 84 -12.59 -9.65 -19.98
C VAL A 84 -11.62 -10.56 -20.73
N PRO A 85 -11.39 -10.40 -22.05
CA PRO A 85 -10.36 -11.16 -22.75
C PRO A 85 -8.97 -11.01 -22.09
N PHE A 86 -8.57 -9.79 -21.73
CA PHE A 86 -7.30 -9.55 -21.04
C PHE A 86 -7.22 -10.27 -19.69
N LEU A 87 -8.29 -10.24 -18.89
CA LEU A 87 -8.36 -11.00 -17.63
C LEU A 87 -8.24 -12.51 -17.88
N MET A 88 -8.98 -13.02 -18.86
CA MET A 88 -9.01 -14.45 -19.18
C MET A 88 -7.67 -14.96 -19.73
N ASP A 89 -6.91 -14.11 -20.44
CA ASP A 89 -5.57 -14.40 -20.95
C ASP A 89 -4.48 -14.41 -19.85
N ALA A 90 -4.80 -13.96 -18.64
CA ALA A 90 -3.88 -14.03 -17.51
C ALA A 90 -3.90 -15.36 -16.76
N PHE A 91 -4.98 -16.14 -16.89
CA PHE A 91 -5.05 -17.49 -16.35
C PHE A 91 -4.22 -18.47 -17.16
N ASP A 92 -3.88 -19.61 -16.55
CA ASP A 92 -3.20 -20.70 -17.23
C ASP A 92 -3.97 -21.15 -18.48
N GLN A 93 -3.26 -21.34 -19.60
CA GLN A 93 -3.88 -21.59 -20.90
C GLN A 93 -4.68 -22.89 -20.92
N ASP A 94 -4.24 -23.90 -20.18
CA ASP A 94 -4.84 -25.23 -20.17
C ASP A 94 -6.03 -25.31 -19.20
N THR A 95 -6.06 -24.48 -18.14
CA THR A 95 -7.13 -24.53 -17.14
C THR A 95 -8.08 -23.33 -17.12
N ARG A 96 -7.82 -22.25 -17.87
CA ARG A 96 -8.62 -21.00 -17.83
C ARG A 96 -10.13 -21.20 -18.05
N HIS A 97 -10.52 -22.20 -18.83
CA HIS A 97 -11.91 -22.53 -19.12
C HIS A 97 -12.63 -23.25 -17.96
N LEU A 98 -11.87 -23.76 -16.99
CA LEU A 98 -12.37 -24.44 -15.79
C LEU A 98 -12.52 -23.49 -14.59
N VAL A 99 -11.87 -22.33 -14.62
CA VAL A 99 -11.91 -21.34 -13.53
C VAL A 99 -13.28 -20.67 -13.50
N ASN A 100 -13.97 -20.69 -12.36
CA ASN A 100 -15.19 -19.89 -12.21
C ASN A 100 -14.82 -18.42 -11.97
N VAL A 101 -15.04 -17.56 -12.97
CA VAL A 101 -14.66 -16.14 -12.89
C VAL A 101 -15.88 -15.28 -12.58
N HIS A 102 -15.76 -14.46 -11.55
CA HIS A 102 -16.81 -13.56 -11.06
C HIS A 102 -16.31 -12.12 -11.16
N VAL A 103 -16.85 -11.33 -12.09
CA VAL A 103 -16.48 -9.94 -12.31
C VAL A 103 -17.47 -9.01 -11.60
N VAL A 104 -17.01 -8.25 -10.62
CA VAL A 104 -17.81 -7.34 -9.79
C VAL A 104 -17.53 -5.89 -10.21
N HIS A 105 -18.54 -5.23 -10.76
CA HIS A 105 -18.40 -3.91 -11.39
C HIS A 105 -19.49 -2.90 -10.97
N GLY A 106 -19.20 -1.60 -11.13
CA GLY A 106 -20.09 -0.50 -10.73
C GLY A 106 -21.04 0.02 -11.81
N PHE A 107 -21.04 -0.53 -13.03
CA PHE A 107 -21.87 -0.04 -14.13
C PHE A 107 -23.35 -0.44 -13.94
N TRP A 108 -24.06 0.32 -13.10
CA TRP A 108 -25.40 -0.01 -12.64
C TRP A 108 -26.52 0.35 -13.63
N LYS A 109 -26.30 1.36 -14.48
CA LYS A 109 -27.23 1.74 -15.57
C LYS A 109 -27.21 0.67 -16.65
N ARG A 110 -28.36 0.34 -17.24
CA ARG A 110 -28.48 -0.75 -18.23
C ARG A 110 -28.00 -0.34 -19.62
N ASP A 111 -28.17 0.94 -19.94
CA ASP A 111 -27.82 1.61 -21.19
C ASP A 111 -26.40 2.21 -21.16
N ASP A 112 -25.64 1.98 -20.09
CA ASP A 112 -24.24 2.41 -20.00
C ASP A 112 -23.38 1.69 -21.05
N PRO A 113 -22.67 2.42 -21.93
CA PRO A 113 -21.85 1.81 -22.97
C PRO A 113 -20.78 0.85 -22.42
N HIS A 114 -20.19 1.12 -21.26
CA HIS A 114 -19.21 0.24 -20.64
C HIS A 114 -19.84 -1.04 -20.13
N ARG A 115 -21.09 -0.99 -19.63
CA ARG A 115 -21.83 -2.20 -19.26
C ARG A 115 -22.15 -3.06 -20.49
N LEU A 116 -22.57 -2.43 -21.58
CA LEU A 116 -22.91 -3.14 -22.81
C LEU A 116 -21.67 -3.83 -23.39
N ALA A 117 -20.53 -3.13 -23.44
CA ALA A 117 -19.24 -3.71 -23.84
C ALA A 117 -18.85 -4.89 -22.94
N LEU A 118 -18.89 -4.71 -21.62
CA LEU A 118 -18.57 -5.76 -20.65
C LEU A 118 -19.50 -6.99 -20.80
N THR A 119 -20.78 -6.78 -21.10
CA THR A 119 -21.74 -7.86 -21.33
C THR A 119 -21.42 -8.62 -22.63
N ALA A 120 -21.03 -7.91 -23.69
CA ALA A 120 -20.64 -8.52 -24.95
C ALA A 120 -19.35 -9.35 -24.78
N GLU A 121 -18.32 -8.78 -24.18
CA GLU A 121 -17.04 -9.45 -23.92
C GLU A 121 -17.21 -10.71 -23.05
N SER A 122 -17.99 -10.62 -21.95
CA SER A 122 -18.24 -11.79 -21.09
C SER A 122 -19.06 -12.89 -21.75
N SER A 123 -19.84 -12.57 -22.79
CA SER A 123 -20.62 -13.59 -23.52
C SER A 123 -19.78 -14.55 -24.36
N GLU A 124 -18.49 -14.24 -24.57
CA GLU A 124 -17.52 -15.11 -25.23
C GLU A 124 -16.97 -16.20 -24.29
N PHE A 125 -17.29 -16.13 -22.99
CA PHE A 125 -16.75 -17.02 -21.96
C PHE A 125 -17.86 -17.60 -21.07
N ASP A 126 -18.18 -18.89 -21.23
CA ASP A 126 -19.23 -19.58 -20.47
C ASP A 126 -19.00 -19.61 -18.95
N ASN A 127 -17.75 -19.46 -18.52
CA ASN A 127 -17.31 -19.51 -17.13
C ASN A 127 -17.16 -18.13 -16.45
N VAL A 128 -17.57 -17.04 -17.12
CA VAL A 128 -17.54 -15.67 -16.57
C VAL A 128 -18.93 -15.23 -16.12
N LYS A 129 -19.05 -14.70 -14.91
CA LYS A 129 -20.29 -14.18 -14.33
C LYS A 129 -20.15 -12.73 -13.91
N LEU A 130 -21.04 -11.87 -14.41
CA LEU A 130 -21.06 -10.45 -14.05
C LEU A 130 -21.94 -10.18 -12.83
N HIS A 131 -21.44 -9.31 -11.95
CA HIS A 131 -22.07 -8.88 -10.71
C HIS A 131 -22.06 -7.36 -10.61
N VAL A 132 -23.23 -6.76 -10.43
CA VAL A 132 -23.38 -5.31 -10.35
C VAL A 132 -23.38 -4.87 -8.88
N ALA A 133 -22.36 -4.12 -8.47
CA ALA A 133 -22.28 -3.54 -7.14
C ALA A 133 -23.39 -2.50 -6.90
N PRO A 134 -23.95 -2.39 -5.68
CA PRO A 134 -24.92 -1.36 -5.39
C PRO A 134 -24.27 0.03 -5.40
N MET A 135 -24.82 0.94 -6.20
CA MET A 135 -24.37 2.34 -6.33
C MET A 135 -25.46 3.32 -5.86
N PRO A 136 -25.75 3.40 -4.54
CA PRO A 136 -26.86 4.21 -4.02
C PRO A 136 -26.59 5.71 -4.01
N GLU A 137 -25.32 6.13 -3.99
CA GLU A 137 -24.93 7.52 -3.80
C GLU A 137 -24.59 8.18 -5.15
N MET A 138 -25.09 9.41 -5.34
CA MET A 138 -24.74 10.20 -6.54
C MET A 138 -23.24 10.46 -6.60
N PHE A 139 -22.67 10.38 -7.81
CA PHE A 139 -21.25 10.56 -8.09
C PHE A 139 -20.33 9.56 -7.39
N GLY A 140 -20.88 8.51 -6.78
CA GLY A 140 -20.11 7.38 -6.27
C GLY A 140 -19.55 6.52 -7.39
N THR A 141 -18.45 5.83 -7.12
CA THR A 141 -17.84 4.84 -8.03
C THR A 141 -17.59 3.52 -7.31
N HIS A 142 -17.61 2.41 -8.05
CA HIS A 142 -17.04 1.15 -7.57
C HIS A 142 -15.55 1.17 -7.92
N HIS A 143 -14.71 1.52 -6.96
CA HIS A 143 -13.30 1.82 -7.22
C HIS A 143 -12.33 0.82 -6.55
N SER A 144 -12.88 -0.07 -5.74
CA SER A 144 -12.19 -1.24 -5.19
C SER A 144 -11.54 -2.09 -6.26
N LYS A 145 -10.35 -2.59 -5.92
CA LYS A 145 -9.47 -3.39 -6.75
C LYS A 145 -8.96 -4.55 -5.92
N MET A 146 -9.67 -5.66 -6.03
CA MET A 146 -9.45 -6.83 -5.19
C MET A 146 -9.70 -8.10 -5.99
N MET A 147 -8.86 -9.11 -5.78
CA MET A 147 -9.13 -10.47 -6.21
C MET A 147 -9.28 -11.38 -4.99
N VAL A 148 -10.27 -12.25 -5.00
CA VAL A 148 -10.37 -13.39 -4.07
C VAL A 148 -10.22 -14.66 -4.88
N LEU A 149 -9.14 -15.38 -4.60
CA LEU A 149 -8.81 -16.62 -5.29
C LEU A 149 -9.14 -17.79 -4.38
N PHE A 150 -9.79 -18.79 -4.95
CA PHE A 150 -9.90 -20.10 -4.33
C PHE A 150 -9.24 -21.16 -5.19
N ARG A 151 -8.76 -22.21 -4.56
CA ARG A 151 -7.91 -23.20 -5.20
C ARG A 151 -8.36 -24.63 -4.91
N HIS A 152 -7.98 -25.54 -5.80
CA HIS A 152 -8.26 -26.97 -5.69
C HIS A 152 -7.52 -27.66 -4.52
N ASP A 153 -6.46 -27.04 -3.99
CA ASP A 153 -5.72 -27.51 -2.81
C ASP A 153 -6.35 -27.08 -1.47
N ASN A 154 -7.61 -26.62 -1.50
CA ASN A 154 -8.34 -26.09 -0.33
C ASN A 154 -7.65 -24.90 0.34
N THR A 155 -6.92 -24.09 -0.44
CA THR A 155 -6.42 -22.78 0.01
C THR A 155 -7.15 -21.62 -0.67
N ALA A 156 -7.08 -20.45 -0.05
CA ALA A 156 -7.58 -19.20 -0.59
C ALA A 156 -6.51 -18.10 -0.48
N GLU A 157 -6.65 -17.05 -1.28
CA GLU A 157 -5.78 -15.88 -1.23
C GLU A 157 -6.61 -14.62 -1.48
N ILE A 158 -6.34 -13.55 -0.72
CA ILE A 158 -6.91 -12.23 -0.95
C ILE A 158 -5.81 -11.34 -1.50
N ILE A 159 -6.10 -10.69 -2.63
CA ILE A 159 -5.21 -9.76 -3.30
C ILE A 159 -5.88 -8.40 -3.33
N ILE A 160 -5.23 -7.36 -2.81
CA ILE A 160 -5.68 -5.98 -2.91
C ILE A 160 -4.65 -5.20 -3.73
N HIS A 161 -5.07 -4.54 -4.80
CA HIS A 161 -4.17 -3.88 -5.75
C HIS A 161 -4.70 -2.51 -6.19
N THR A 162 -3.96 -1.82 -7.08
CA THR A 162 -4.33 -0.47 -7.54
C THR A 162 -4.59 -0.37 -9.05
N ALA A 163 -4.27 -1.41 -9.83
CA ALA A 163 -4.49 -1.45 -11.27
C ALA A 163 -5.97 -1.74 -11.63
N ASN A 164 -6.51 -1.02 -12.61
CA ASN A 164 -7.71 -1.49 -13.31
C ASN A 164 -7.43 -2.78 -14.07
N MET A 165 -8.45 -3.60 -14.32
CA MET A 165 -8.29 -4.87 -15.03
C MET A 165 -8.30 -4.66 -16.55
N ILE A 166 -7.35 -3.85 -17.03
CA ILE A 166 -7.17 -3.49 -18.44
C ILE A 166 -5.68 -3.50 -18.80
N PRO A 167 -5.30 -3.73 -20.07
CA PRO A 167 -3.90 -3.78 -20.48
C PRO A 167 -3.08 -2.55 -20.06
N LYS A 168 -3.67 -1.34 -20.20
CA LYS A 168 -2.99 -0.07 -19.89
C LYS A 168 -2.39 -0.03 -18.48
N ASP A 169 -3.18 -0.42 -17.48
CA ASP A 169 -2.77 -0.31 -16.07
C ASP A 169 -1.75 -1.38 -15.66
N TRP A 170 -1.71 -2.51 -16.37
CA TRP A 170 -0.75 -3.60 -16.13
C TRP A 170 0.48 -3.56 -17.05
N THR A 171 0.54 -2.62 -17.99
CA THR A 171 1.65 -2.52 -18.95
C THR A 171 2.71 -1.51 -18.51
N ASN A 172 2.36 -0.22 -18.43
CA ASN A 172 3.32 0.87 -18.27
C ASN A 172 3.00 1.87 -17.14
N MET A 173 1.91 1.63 -16.40
CA MET A 173 1.52 2.42 -15.24
C MET A 173 2.16 1.85 -13.97
N THR A 174 2.52 2.72 -13.03
CA THR A 174 2.98 2.26 -11.71
C THR A 174 1.77 1.89 -10.84
N ASN A 175 1.65 0.60 -10.51
CA ASN A 175 0.66 0.03 -9.62
C ASN A 175 1.34 -0.85 -8.55
N ALA A 176 0.58 -1.28 -7.54
CA ALA A 176 1.06 -2.24 -6.55
C ALA A 176 0.01 -3.27 -6.17
N VAL A 177 0.50 -4.36 -5.57
CA VAL A 177 -0.26 -5.54 -5.16
C VAL A 177 0.15 -5.93 -3.75
N TRP A 178 -0.81 -5.98 -2.84
CA TRP A 178 -0.71 -6.62 -1.53
C TRP A 178 -1.43 -7.97 -1.57
N ARG A 179 -0.84 -8.99 -0.96
CA ARG A 179 -1.40 -10.35 -0.92
C ARG A 179 -1.39 -10.88 0.50
N THR A 180 -2.43 -11.63 0.87
CA THR A 180 -2.36 -12.48 2.05
C THR A 180 -1.39 -13.63 1.83
N PRO A 181 -0.85 -14.25 2.89
CA PRO A 181 -0.37 -15.63 2.78
C PRO A 181 -1.48 -16.56 2.27
N ARG A 182 -1.13 -17.77 1.82
CA ARG A 182 -2.12 -18.80 1.48
C ARG A 182 -2.94 -19.17 2.72
N LEU A 183 -4.23 -18.87 2.68
CA LEU A 183 -5.18 -19.12 3.74
C LEU A 183 -5.62 -20.57 3.67
N SER A 184 -5.41 -21.33 4.74
CA SER A 184 -5.82 -22.74 4.80
C SER A 184 -7.27 -22.86 5.23
N GLN A 185 -7.98 -23.87 4.74
CA GLN A 185 -9.33 -24.15 5.22
C GLN A 185 -9.30 -24.60 6.70
N LEU A 186 -10.24 -24.08 7.49
CA LEU A 186 -10.44 -24.46 8.87
C LEU A 186 -11.02 -25.88 8.97
N PRO A 187 -10.71 -26.63 10.04
CA PRO A 187 -11.38 -27.90 10.31
C PRO A 187 -12.91 -27.74 10.39
N PRO A 188 -13.69 -28.70 9.88
CA PRO A 188 -15.15 -28.66 9.97
C PRO A 188 -15.63 -28.48 11.41
N GLY A 189 -16.58 -27.56 11.62
CA GLY A 189 -17.18 -27.30 12.93
C GLY A 189 -16.40 -26.31 13.82
N LEU A 190 -15.18 -25.90 13.44
CA LEU A 190 -14.42 -24.91 14.17
C LEU A 190 -14.94 -23.50 13.84
N ARG A 191 -15.73 -22.94 14.76
CA ARG A 191 -16.19 -21.54 14.70
C ARG A 191 -15.42 -20.72 15.73
N GLN A 192 -14.63 -19.76 15.26
CA GLN A 192 -14.09 -18.71 16.13
C GLN A 192 -15.24 -17.75 16.45
N LEU A 193 -15.82 -17.91 17.64
CA LEU A 193 -16.80 -16.98 18.19
C LEU A 193 -16.05 -16.02 19.11
N GLN A 194 -15.62 -14.89 18.55
CA GLN A 194 -15.06 -13.80 19.32
C GLN A 194 -15.84 -12.53 18.98
N GLU A 195 -16.20 -11.76 19.99
CA GLU A 195 -16.88 -10.49 19.76
C GLU A 195 -15.95 -9.54 19.03
N TYR A 196 -16.51 -8.74 18.13
CA TYR A 196 -15.72 -7.84 17.29
C TYR A 196 -14.87 -6.86 18.11
N CYS A 197 -15.37 -6.41 19.26
CA CYS A 197 -14.68 -5.51 20.18
C CYS A 197 -13.41 -6.11 20.79
N ASP A 198 -13.37 -7.43 20.95
CA ASP A 198 -12.24 -8.15 21.56
C ASP A 198 -11.14 -8.53 20.56
N LEU A 199 -11.43 -8.41 19.26
CA LEU A 199 -10.48 -8.71 18.19
C LEU A 199 -9.36 -7.66 18.14
N PRO A 200 -8.08 -8.04 18.33
CA PRO A 200 -6.98 -7.09 18.32
C PRO A 200 -6.86 -6.33 16.99
N PHE A 201 -6.55 -5.03 17.07
CA PHE A 201 -6.31 -4.23 15.88
C PHE A 201 -5.15 -4.81 15.05
N GLY A 202 -5.41 -5.05 13.76
CA GLY A 202 -4.44 -5.61 12.84
C GLY A 202 -4.27 -7.13 12.90
N SER A 203 -5.06 -7.83 13.72
CA SER A 203 -5.09 -9.30 13.69
C SER A 203 -5.77 -9.81 12.43
N GLY A 204 -5.42 -11.03 12.04
CA GLY A 204 -6.03 -11.69 10.89
C GLY A 204 -7.51 -11.98 11.06
N GLU A 205 -7.94 -12.31 12.28
CA GLU A 205 -9.36 -12.50 12.62
C GLU A 205 -10.14 -11.19 12.47
N ARG A 206 -9.56 -10.07 12.92
CA ARG A 206 -10.14 -8.73 12.72
C ARG A 206 -10.27 -8.42 11.24
N PHE A 207 -9.19 -8.61 10.47
CA PHE A 207 -9.18 -8.45 9.02
C PHE A 207 -10.29 -9.29 8.35
N LYS A 208 -10.44 -10.56 8.75
CA LYS A 208 -11.49 -11.45 8.25
C LYS A 208 -12.88 -10.89 8.51
N VAL A 209 -13.18 -10.46 9.74
CA VAL A 209 -14.50 -9.91 10.06
C VAL A 209 -14.77 -8.63 9.27
N ASP A 210 -13.79 -7.74 9.17
CA ASP A 210 -13.90 -6.51 8.41
C ASP A 210 -14.11 -6.77 6.91
N LEU A 211 -13.40 -7.75 6.33
CA LEU A 211 -13.59 -8.16 4.94
C LEU A 211 -14.97 -8.78 4.70
N LEU A 212 -15.43 -9.66 5.59
CA LEU A 212 -16.76 -10.27 5.48
C LEU A 212 -17.87 -9.22 5.60
N ASN A 213 -17.74 -8.23 6.48
CA ASN A 213 -18.70 -7.13 6.62
C ASN A 213 -18.69 -6.19 5.41
N TYR A 214 -17.50 -5.91 4.87
CA TYR A 214 -17.35 -5.20 3.62
C TYR A 214 -18.08 -5.91 2.47
N LEU A 215 -17.85 -7.22 2.30
CA LEU A 215 -18.52 -8.04 1.28
C LEU A 215 -20.04 -8.13 1.49
N LYS A 216 -20.51 -8.27 2.74
CA LYS A 216 -21.95 -8.28 3.06
C LYS A 216 -22.64 -6.99 2.63
N SER A 217 -21.92 -5.86 2.59
CA SER A 217 -22.49 -4.58 2.19
C SER A 217 -22.93 -4.56 0.72
N TYR A 218 -22.32 -5.38 -0.14
CA TYR A 218 -22.74 -5.58 -1.54
C TYR A 218 -24.12 -6.25 -1.63
N ASP A 219 -24.53 -7.00 -0.61
CA ASP A 219 -25.80 -7.73 -0.57
C ASP A 219 -26.97 -6.85 -0.11
N SER A 220 -26.74 -5.56 0.16
CA SER A 220 -27.73 -4.61 0.71
C SER A 220 -29.01 -4.46 -0.12
N ARG A 221 -28.95 -4.70 -1.43
CA ARG A 221 -30.11 -4.67 -2.34
C ARG A 221 -30.43 -6.02 -2.98
N LYS A 222 -29.39 -6.72 -3.44
CA LYS A 222 -29.46 -8.02 -4.10
C LYS A 222 -28.28 -8.86 -3.64
N LEU A 223 -28.51 -10.14 -3.37
CA LEU A 223 -27.45 -11.10 -3.08
C LEU A 223 -26.46 -11.16 -4.25
N THR A 224 -25.24 -10.71 -3.98
CA THR A 224 -24.13 -10.56 -4.94
C THR A 224 -22.92 -11.36 -4.44
N CYS A 225 -22.46 -11.08 -3.22
CA CYS A 225 -21.27 -11.67 -2.61
C CYS A 225 -21.61 -12.84 -1.66
N ARG A 226 -22.88 -13.24 -1.57
CA ARG A 226 -23.30 -14.24 -0.57
C ARG A 226 -22.53 -15.56 -0.65
N THR A 227 -22.38 -16.10 -1.85
CA THR A 227 -21.63 -17.36 -2.07
C THR A 227 -20.15 -17.21 -1.76
N LEU A 228 -19.56 -16.06 -2.09
CA LEU A 228 -18.19 -15.70 -1.72
C LEU A 228 -18.01 -15.68 -0.18
N ILE A 229 -18.94 -15.04 0.53
CA ILE A 229 -18.94 -14.93 2.00
C ILE A 229 -19.06 -16.31 2.66
N ASP A 230 -20.03 -17.12 2.22
CA ASP A 230 -20.31 -18.46 2.77
C ASP A 230 -19.12 -19.42 2.57
N ARG A 231 -18.27 -19.15 1.57
CA ARG A 231 -17.02 -19.90 1.34
C ARG A 231 -15.85 -19.32 2.15
N LEU A 232 -15.63 -18.00 2.11
CA LEU A 232 -14.53 -17.33 2.82
C LEU A 232 -14.56 -17.51 4.34
N VAL A 233 -15.75 -17.63 4.94
CA VAL A 233 -15.88 -17.88 6.39
C VAL A 233 -15.17 -19.15 6.84
N GLN A 234 -14.95 -20.11 5.94
CA GLN A 234 -14.33 -21.40 6.22
C GLN A 234 -12.80 -21.35 6.21
N TYR A 235 -12.17 -20.23 5.89
CA TYR A 235 -10.70 -20.12 5.80
C TYR A 235 -10.09 -19.46 7.03
N ASP A 236 -8.91 -19.89 7.42
CA ASP A 236 -8.14 -19.31 8.52
C ASP A 236 -7.38 -18.07 8.04
N PHE A 237 -7.56 -16.96 8.76
CA PHE A 237 -6.89 -15.70 8.48
C PHE A 237 -5.80 -15.37 9.51
N SER A 238 -5.55 -16.22 10.52
CA SER A 238 -4.63 -15.95 11.64
C SER A 238 -3.22 -15.50 11.21
N SER A 239 -2.75 -15.92 10.02
CA SER A 239 -1.46 -15.54 9.45
C SER A 239 -1.43 -14.16 8.79
N VAL A 240 -2.59 -13.53 8.54
CA VAL A 240 -2.68 -12.23 7.88
C VAL A 240 -2.13 -11.13 8.78
N LYS A 241 -1.21 -10.34 8.23
CA LYS A 241 -0.60 -9.18 8.88
C LYS A 241 -1.00 -7.91 8.14
N GLY A 242 -2.10 -7.30 8.54
CA GLY A 242 -2.61 -6.07 7.93
C GLY A 242 -3.97 -5.70 8.50
N ALA A 243 -4.30 -4.41 8.47
CA ALA A 243 -5.64 -3.92 8.78
C ALA A 243 -6.37 -3.55 7.48
N LEU A 244 -7.61 -4.03 7.32
CA LEU A 244 -8.44 -3.67 6.18
C LEU A 244 -8.92 -2.22 6.34
N ILE A 245 -8.65 -1.39 5.35
CA ILE A 245 -9.21 -0.05 5.23
C ILE A 245 -10.17 -0.06 4.05
N ALA A 246 -11.44 0.21 4.29
CA ALA A 246 -12.46 0.14 3.25
C ALA A 246 -13.43 1.32 3.32
N SER A 247 -14.10 1.56 2.20
CA SER A 247 -15.18 2.54 2.07
C SER A 247 -16.38 1.85 1.44
N VAL A 248 -17.55 2.06 2.04
CA VAL A 248 -18.83 1.52 1.58
C VAL A 248 -19.79 2.69 1.37
N PRO A 249 -20.45 2.82 0.19
CA PRO A 249 -21.42 3.88 -0.03
C PRO A 249 -22.57 3.83 0.98
N GLY A 250 -22.89 4.98 1.57
CA GLY A 250 -23.97 5.14 2.53
C GLY A 250 -23.60 6.01 3.72
N LYS A 251 -24.38 5.86 4.78
CA LYS A 251 -24.28 6.63 6.03
C LYS A 251 -23.79 5.70 7.14
N HIS A 252 -22.79 6.16 7.87
CA HIS A 252 -22.11 5.40 8.92
C HIS A 252 -22.05 6.23 10.20
N ASP A 253 -22.34 5.62 11.34
CA ASP A 253 -22.16 6.26 12.65
C ASP A 253 -20.70 6.11 13.11
N ILE A 254 -19.98 7.21 13.25
CA ILE A 254 -18.58 7.18 13.69
C ILE A 254 -18.41 6.84 15.17
N HIS A 255 -19.48 7.00 15.97
CA HIS A 255 -19.49 6.70 17.40
C HIS A 255 -19.79 5.23 17.67
N ASP A 256 -20.36 4.49 16.71
CA ASP A 256 -20.55 3.06 16.82
C ASP A 256 -19.21 2.33 16.66
N LEU A 257 -18.71 1.79 17.78
CA LEU A 257 -17.47 1.02 17.83
C LEU A 257 -17.70 -0.50 17.74
N SER A 258 -18.97 -0.95 17.68
CA SER A 258 -19.34 -2.37 17.70
C SER A 258 -19.08 -3.11 16.40
N GLY A 259 -18.84 -2.37 15.31
CA GLY A 259 -18.66 -2.93 13.96
C GLY A 259 -17.52 -2.30 13.15
N THR A 260 -17.41 -2.77 11.91
CA THR A 260 -16.46 -2.26 10.90
C THR A 260 -16.72 -0.78 10.64
N ALA A 261 -15.65 0.02 10.67
CA ALA A 261 -15.72 1.45 10.33
C ALA A 261 -15.16 1.70 8.93
N TYR A 262 -15.72 2.70 8.26
CA TYR A 262 -15.45 2.99 6.86
C TYR A 262 -14.90 4.41 6.64
N GLY A 263 -14.24 4.62 5.50
CA GLY A 263 -13.69 5.92 5.11
C GLY A 263 -12.65 6.43 6.11
N TRP A 264 -12.57 7.76 6.29
CA TRP A 264 -11.58 8.38 7.17
C TRP A 264 -11.75 7.93 8.64
N SER A 265 -12.96 7.55 9.05
CA SER A 265 -13.24 7.09 10.42
C SER A 265 -12.61 5.72 10.71
N GLY A 266 -12.59 4.82 9.72
CA GLY A 266 -11.92 3.53 9.81
C GLY A 266 -10.41 3.69 9.96
N VAL A 267 -9.80 4.53 9.13
CA VAL A 267 -8.36 4.85 9.25
C VAL A 267 -8.03 5.45 10.61
N LYS A 268 -8.78 6.46 11.05
CA LYS A 268 -8.60 7.09 12.35
C LYS A 268 -8.68 6.05 13.49
N ARG A 269 -9.61 5.11 13.40
CA ARG A 269 -9.80 4.05 14.40
C ARG A 269 -8.57 3.15 14.49
N TYR A 270 -8.07 2.61 13.38
CA TYR A 270 -6.85 1.80 13.42
C TYR A 270 -5.63 2.60 13.87
N LEU A 271 -5.42 3.80 13.32
CA LEU A 271 -4.25 4.62 13.65
C LEU A 271 -4.22 5.03 15.13
N SER A 272 -5.36 5.11 15.81
CA SER A 272 -5.40 5.33 17.28
C SER A 272 -4.73 4.20 18.09
N SER A 273 -4.52 3.03 17.48
CA SER A 273 -3.82 1.88 18.07
C SER A 273 -2.36 1.74 17.62
N VAL A 274 -1.92 2.52 16.63
CA VAL A 274 -0.57 2.42 16.05
C VAL A 274 0.41 3.32 16.82
N PRO A 275 1.47 2.75 17.44
CA PRO A 275 2.53 3.58 18.03
C PRO A 275 3.34 4.25 16.92
N CYS A 276 3.60 5.55 17.09
CA CYS A 276 4.48 6.31 16.19
C CYS A 276 5.64 6.90 17.00
N LYS A 277 6.82 7.03 16.39
CA LYS A 277 8.00 7.58 17.08
C LYS A 277 7.81 9.07 17.40
N GLU A 278 8.42 9.51 18.51
CA GLU A 278 8.48 10.92 18.87
C GLU A 278 9.37 11.71 17.92
N GLY A 279 9.16 13.03 17.87
CA GLY A 279 9.88 13.94 17.00
C GLY A 279 9.05 14.43 15.81
N SER A 280 9.73 15.06 14.86
CA SER A 280 9.11 15.53 13.63
C SER A 280 8.70 14.34 12.73
N SER A 281 7.63 14.50 11.98
CA SER A 281 7.18 13.47 11.03
C SER A 281 6.51 14.09 9.81
N GLU A 282 6.46 13.31 8.74
CA GLU A 282 5.86 13.69 7.46
C GLU A 282 4.96 12.55 6.96
N ILE A 283 3.75 12.89 6.54
CA ILE A 283 2.83 11.98 5.86
C ILE A 283 2.84 12.32 4.38
N VAL A 284 3.33 11.39 3.58
CA VAL A 284 3.35 11.50 2.11
C VAL A 284 2.14 10.74 1.55
N SER A 285 1.30 11.45 0.82
CA SER A 285 0.15 10.92 0.09
C SER A 285 0.47 10.94 -1.40
N GLN A 286 0.75 9.79 -1.98
CA GLN A 286 0.81 9.66 -3.42
C GLN A 286 -0.56 9.19 -3.92
N VAL A 287 -1.14 9.91 -4.88
CA VAL A 287 -2.44 9.56 -5.47
C VAL A 287 -2.47 9.82 -6.98
N SER A 288 -3.43 9.22 -7.69
CA SER A 288 -3.63 9.47 -9.13
C SER A 288 -4.79 10.43 -9.39
N SER A 289 -5.58 10.78 -8.37
CA SER A 289 -6.62 11.79 -8.49
C SER A 289 -6.80 12.64 -7.24
N ILE A 290 -7.11 13.93 -7.47
CA ILE A 290 -7.54 14.87 -6.44
C ILE A 290 -8.88 15.46 -6.88
N ALA A 291 -9.94 15.17 -6.12
CA ALA A 291 -11.27 15.69 -6.40
C ALA A 291 -11.39 17.18 -6.05
N THR A 292 -12.53 17.80 -6.37
CA THR A 292 -12.85 19.14 -5.84
C THR A 292 -13.27 19.03 -4.37
N LEU A 293 -12.41 19.49 -3.47
CA LEU A 293 -12.54 19.39 -2.02
C LEU A 293 -13.24 20.60 -1.42
N GLY A 294 -13.10 21.76 -2.07
CA GLY A 294 -13.71 23.01 -1.68
C GLY A 294 -12.76 24.20 -1.80
N ALA A 295 -13.32 25.40 -1.69
CA ALA A 295 -12.61 26.68 -1.70
C ALA A 295 -11.60 26.83 -0.56
N LYS A 296 -11.86 26.16 0.56
CA LYS A 296 -11.03 26.14 1.76
C LYS A 296 -10.49 24.74 1.99
N ASP A 297 -9.35 24.67 2.65
CA ASP A 297 -8.67 23.43 3.01
C ASP A 297 -9.31 22.69 4.19
N THR A 298 -10.45 23.16 4.72
CA THR A 298 -11.03 22.67 5.98
C THR A 298 -11.27 21.16 5.98
N TRP A 299 -11.87 20.60 4.94
CA TRP A 299 -12.07 19.15 4.86
C TRP A 299 -10.72 18.40 4.79
N LEU A 300 -9.79 18.90 3.97
CA LEU A 300 -8.48 18.28 3.82
C LEU A 300 -7.72 18.26 5.15
N GLN A 301 -7.61 19.42 5.81
CA GLN A 301 -6.87 19.59 7.06
C GLN A 301 -7.58 18.92 8.25
N LYS A 302 -8.87 19.23 8.47
CA LYS A 302 -9.61 18.89 9.69
C LYS A 302 -10.32 17.55 9.64
N THR A 303 -10.47 16.96 8.46
CA THR A 303 -11.09 15.64 8.30
C THR A 303 -10.05 14.61 7.89
N LEU A 304 -9.49 14.72 6.68
CA LEU A 304 -8.58 13.69 6.17
C LEU A 304 -7.24 13.69 6.89
N PHE A 305 -6.54 14.82 6.92
CA PHE A 305 -5.19 14.93 7.49
C PHE A 305 -5.18 14.74 9.01
N ASP A 306 -6.14 15.32 9.75
CA ASP A 306 -6.24 15.07 11.19
C ASP A 306 -6.56 13.59 11.51
N SER A 307 -7.29 12.89 10.64
CA SER A 307 -7.49 11.43 10.77
C SER A 307 -6.20 10.65 10.53
N LEU A 308 -5.43 11.00 9.50
CA LEU A 308 -4.13 10.40 9.19
C LEU A 308 -3.06 10.72 10.24
N ALA A 309 -3.15 11.88 10.92
CA ALA A 309 -2.22 12.27 11.99
C ALA A 309 -2.45 11.51 13.31
N THR A 310 -3.55 10.76 13.43
CA THR A 310 -3.90 10.04 14.65
C THR A 310 -2.84 8.99 14.97
N SER A 311 -2.59 8.76 16.26
CA SER A 311 -1.58 7.81 16.76
C SER A 311 -1.95 7.35 18.17
N LYS A 312 -1.46 6.17 18.57
CA LYS A 312 -1.47 5.71 19.96
C LYS A 312 -0.56 6.54 20.86
N THR A 313 0.55 7.05 20.31
CA THR A 313 1.52 7.86 21.05
C THR A 313 0.93 9.25 21.31
N LYS A 314 0.81 9.61 22.59
CA LYS A 314 0.25 10.91 23.02
C LYS A 314 1.24 12.05 22.78
N SER A 315 0.74 13.27 22.63
CA SER A 315 1.53 14.51 22.56
C SER A 315 2.50 14.63 21.37
N LEU A 316 2.29 13.87 20.29
CA LEU A 316 3.07 14.04 19.07
C LEU A 316 2.78 15.39 18.40
N GLN A 317 3.82 15.95 17.79
CA GLN A 317 3.65 17.08 16.89
C GLN A 317 2.82 16.66 15.68
N ARG A 318 1.99 17.57 15.18
CA ARG A 318 1.22 17.35 13.95
C ARG A 318 2.21 17.15 12.78
N PRO A 319 2.09 16.06 12.01
CA PRO A 319 3.01 15.81 10.91
C PRO A 319 2.88 16.87 9.81
N LYS A 320 3.96 17.05 9.05
CA LYS A 320 3.90 17.73 7.75
C LYS A 320 3.15 16.83 6.77
N PHE A 321 2.47 17.42 5.81
CA PHE A 321 1.74 16.68 4.77
C PHE A 321 2.27 17.06 3.40
N SER A 322 2.52 16.03 2.59
CA SER A 322 3.02 16.16 1.24
C SER A 322 2.19 15.29 0.31
N ILE A 323 1.87 15.81 -0.87
CA ILE A 323 1.11 15.13 -1.91
C ILE A 323 2.01 14.96 -3.12
N VAL A 324 2.28 13.71 -3.50
CA VAL A 324 2.98 13.39 -4.75
C VAL A 324 1.95 13.25 -5.86
N PHE A 325 2.05 14.13 -6.85
CA PHE A 325 1.18 14.18 -8.01
C PHE A 325 2.00 14.68 -9.22
N PRO A 326 1.77 14.19 -10.45
CA PRO A 326 2.60 14.61 -11.59
C PRO A 326 2.15 15.94 -12.20
N THR A 327 3.09 16.68 -12.80
CA THR A 327 2.83 17.80 -13.71
C THR A 327 2.59 17.34 -15.14
N ALA A 328 2.22 18.26 -16.04
CA ALA A 328 2.10 17.96 -17.46
C ALA A 328 3.44 17.58 -18.11
N ASP A 329 4.54 18.15 -17.64
CA ASP A 329 5.89 17.82 -18.08
C ASP A 329 6.25 16.36 -17.74
N GLU A 330 5.92 15.92 -16.53
CA GLU A 330 6.16 14.54 -16.11
C GLU A 330 5.30 13.55 -16.89
N ILE A 331 4.05 13.90 -17.19
CA ILE A 331 3.15 13.08 -18.01
C ILE A 331 3.64 12.98 -19.46
N ARG A 332 4.00 14.09 -20.11
CA ARG A 332 4.43 14.08 -21.52
C ARG A 332 5.74 13.28 -21.73
N GLN A 333 6.56 13.19 -20.69
CA GLN A 333 7.81 12.41 -20.69
C GLN A 333 7.62 10.95 -20.21
N SER A 334 6.43 10.57 -19.76
CA SER A 334 6.15 9.21 -19.30
C SER A 334 6.22 8.17 -20.42
N LEU A 335 6.28 6.87 -20.07
CA LEU A 335 6.41 5.75 -21.02
C LEU A 335 5.39 5.79 -22.16
N ASP A 336 4.12 6.07 -21.86
CA ASP A 336 3.06 6.20 -22.88
C ASP A 336 2.76 7.66 -23.28
N GLY A 337 3.60 8.61 -22.88
CA GLY A 337 3.41 10.03 -23.16
C GLY A 337 2.09 10.55 -22.58
N TYR A 338 1.37 11.39 -23.31
CA TYR A 338 0.10 11.92 -22.80
C TYR A 338 -0.99 10.87 -22.56
N ALA A 339 -0.91 9.69 -23.21
CA ALA A 339 -1.88 8.62 -22.98
C ALA A 339 -1.88 8.13 -21.53
N SER A 340 -0.75 8.19 -20.83
CA SER A 340 -0.65 7.93 -19.39
C SER A 340 -1.57 8.83 -18.56
N GLY A 341 -1.68 10.10 -18.96
CA GLY A 341 -2.45 11.12 -18.27
C GLY A 341 -3.96 10.88 -18.25
N ALA A 342 -4.48 10.02 -19.13
CA ALA A 342 -5.91 9.71 -19.17
C ALA A 342 -6.41 8.92 -17.93
N SER A 343 -5.50 8.36 -17.12
CA SER A 343 -5.83 7.69 -15.84
C SER A 343 -5.54 8.56 -14.60
N ILE A 344 -5.19 9.83 -14.81
CA ILE A 344 -4.74 10.76 -13.76
C ILE A 344 -5.57 12.04 -13.83
N HIS A 345 -6.21 12.39 -12.71
CA HIS A 345 -7.29 13.38 -12.73
C HIS A 345 -7.21 14.39 -11.59
N THR A 346 -7.04 15.65 -11.95
CA THR A 346 -7.40 16.80 -11.11
C THR A 346 -8.02 17.88 -11.98
N LYS A 347 -8.60 18.90 -11.37
CA LYS A 347 -9.20 20.04 -12.07
C LYS A 347 -8.81 21.33 -11.35
N ILE A 348 -8.45 22.35 -12.13
CA ILE A 348 -8.04 23.67 -11.63
C ILE A 348 -8.82 24.84 -12.27
N GLN A 349 -9.84 24.52 -13.07
CA GLN A 349 -10.43 25.48 -14.02
C GLN A 349 -11.54 26.37 -13.41
N SER A 350 -12.34 25.86 -12.47
CA SER A 350 -13.37 26.67 -11.80
C SER A 350 -12.77 27.55 -10.70
N SER A 351 -13.48 28.62 -10.31
CA SER A 351 -13.05 29.51 -9.21
C SER A 351 -12.76 28.76 -7.89
N GLN A 352 -13.60 27.77 -7.54
CA GLN A 352 -13.40 26.92 -6.37
C GLN A 352 -12.12 26.09 -6.49
N GLN A 353 -11.83 25.57 -7.68
CA GLN A 353 -10.64 24.75 -7.94
C GLN A 353 -9.36 25.59 -7.98
N ALA A 354 -9.42 26.84 -8.44
CA ALA A 354 -8.30 27.77 -8.37
C ALA A 354 -7.93 28.11 -6.91
N GLN A 355 -8.92 28.34 -6.05
CA GLN A 355 -8.70 28.50 -4.60
C GLN A 355 -8.12 27.24 -3.97
N GLN A 356 -8.61 26.06 -4.41
CA GLN A 356 -8.05 24.79 -4.00
C GLN A 356 -6.58 24.61 -4.38
N LEU A 357 -6.21 24.95 -5.62
CA LEU A 357 -4.82 24.93 -6.06
C LEU A 357 -3.95 25.81 -5.16
N GLY A 358 -4.46 26.97 -4.72
CA GLY A 358 -3.75 27.87 -3.80
C GLY A 358 -3.30 27.21 -2.50
N TYR A 359 -4.15 26.40 -1.85
CA TYR A 359 -3.76 25.69 -0.62
C TYR A 359 -3.07 24.35 -0.88
N LEU A 360 -3.19 23.76 -2.07
CA LEU A 360 -2.49 22.52 -2.43
C LEU A 360 -1.05 22.77 -2.88
N ARG A 361 -0.78 23.87 -3.59
CA ARG A 361 0.56 24.17 -4.15
C ARG A 361 1.70 24.05 -3.13
N PRO A 362 1.60 24.52 -1.86
CA PRO A 362 2.68 24.38 -0.89
C PRO A 362 3.01 22.94 -0.47
N ILE A 363 2.11 21.99 -0.75
CA ILE A 363 2.25 20.58 -0.38
C ILE A 363 2.33 19.66 -1.60
N LEU A 364 2.28 20.18 -2.83
CA LEU A 364 2.45 19.39 -4.06
C LEU A 364 3.93 19.13 -4.34
N HIS A 365 4.25 17.88 -4.65
CA HIS A 365 5.58 17.38 -4.93
C HIS A 365 5.57 16.55 -6.22
N HIS A 366 6.68 16.58 -6.93
CA HIS A 366 6.88 15.87 -8.20
C HIS A 366 6.86 14.35 -8.01
N TRP A 367 6.38 13.68 -9.04
CA TRP A 367 6.44 12.22 -9.18
C TRP A 367 7.84 11.76 -9.60
N ALA A 368 8.34 12.27 -10.72
CA ALA A 368 9.64 11.96 -11.31
C ALA A 368 10.80 12.61 -10.53
N ASN A 369 10.53 13.69 -9.81
CA ASN A 369 11.47 14.32 -8.87
C ASN A 369 12.73 14.87 -9.54
N ASP A 370 12.60 15.32 -10.79
CA ASP A 370 13.67 15.86 -11.63
C ASP A 370 13.26 17.13 -12.41
N SER A 371 12.26 17.87 -11.91
CA SER A 371 11.85 19.15 -12.50
C SER A 371 12.97 20.19 -12.34
N PRO A 372 13.40 20.88 -13.41
CA PRO A 372 14.35 21.98 -13.30
C PRO A 372 13.82 23.16 -12.48
N ASP A 373 12.49 23.37 -12.50
CA ASP A 373 11.81 24.47 -11.82
C ASP A 373 11.34 24.08 -10.41
N GLY A 374 11.46 22.79 -10.07
CA GLY A 374 11.09 22.24 -8.78
C GLY A 374 12.04 22.67 -7.65
N ILE A 375 11.49 22.85 -6.46
CA ILE A 375 12.23 23.27 -5.27
C ILE A 375 12.82 22.03 -4.61
N ALA A 376 14.11 21.79 -4.88
CA ALA A 376 14.86 20.67 -4.35
C ALA A 376 15.19 20.83 -2.86
N SER A 377 15.34 19.69 -2.19
CA SER A 377 16.03 19.61 -0.90
C SER A 377 17.51 19.98 -1.05
N SER A 378 18.20 20.26 0.04
CA SER A 378 19.64 20.61 0.04
C SER A 378 20.44 19.70 -0.92
N PRO A 379 21.31 20.25 -1.79
CA PRO A 379 22.06 19.48 -2.80
C PRO A 379 23.00 18.43 -2.21
N GLU A 380 23.24 18.47 -0.90
CA GLU A 380 24.05 17.50 -0.16
C GLU A 380 23.32 16.16 0.08
N ILE A 381 22.00 16.10 -0.05
CA ILE A 381 21.21 14.90 0.21
C ILE A 381 21.07 14.07 -1.07
N LYS A 382 21.66 12.87 -1.07
CA LYS A 382 21.53 11.92 -2.17
C LYS A 382 20.08 11.44 -2.33
N THR A 383 19.51 11.67 -3.51
CA THR A 383 18.20 11.13 -3.89
C THR A 383 18.22 9.61 -3.97
N ARG A 384 17.23 8.98 -3.33
CA ARG A 384 16.93 7.55 -3.43
C ARG A 384 15.76 7.40 -4.41
N ASN A 385 16.01 6.77 -5.54
CA ASN A 385 15.09 6.71 -6.68
C ASN A 385 14.19 5.47 -6.61
N GLY A 386 12.87 5.64 -6.74
CA GLY A 386 11.90 4.54 -6.69
C GLY A 386 11.97 3.56 -7.88
N GLY A 387 12.60 3.97 -8.98
CA GLY A 387 12.76 3.22 -10.23
C GLY A 387 11.57 3.36 -11.18
N ARG A 388 10.69 4.36 -10.97
CA ARG A 388 9.40 4.48 -11.65
C ARG A 388 9.10 5.89 -12.18
N ASP A 389 10.10 6.76 -12.24
CA ASP A 389 9.93 8.19 -12.56
C ASP A 389 9.20 8.44 -13.89
N ARG A 390 9.41 7.57 -14.89
CA ARG A 390 8.77 7.65 -16.21
C ARG A 390 7.53 6.77 -16.35
N ALA A 391 7.20 5.97 -15.35
CA ALA A 391 5.98 5.19 -15.31
C ALA A 391 4.91 5.95 -14.51
N ALA A 392 3.90 6.49 -15.19
CA ALA A 392 2.93 7.37 -14.56
C ALA A 392 2.19 6.67 -13.39
N PRO A 393 1.91 7.38 -12.30
CA PRO A 393 1.37 6.76 -11.10
C PRO A 393 -0.14 6.49 -11.20
N HIS A 394 -0.53 5.22 -11.09
CA HIS A 394 -1.90 4.83 -10.77
C HIS A 394 -2.04 4.20 -9.38
N ILE A 395 -0.91 3.91 -8.71
CA ILE A 395 -0.87 3.55 -7.29
C ILE A 395 -1.44 4.68 -6.41
N LYS A 396 -1.93 4.33 -5.22
CA LYS A 396 -2.25 5.28 -4.15
C LYS A 396 -1.66 4.77 -2.85
N THR A 397 -0.74 5.55 -2.28
CA THR A 397 -0.09 5.21 -1.00
C THR A 397 -0.16 6.38 -0.03
N TYR A 398 -0.36 6.08 1.25
CA TYR A 398 -0.24 7.03 2.35
C TYR A 398 0.79 6.49 3.33
N ILE A 399 1.88 7.22 3.58
CA ILE A 399 3.02 6.71 4.36
C ILE A 399 3.49 7.77 5.34
N ARG A 400 3.64 7.39 6.62
CA ARG A 400 4.20 8.27 7.66
C ARG A 400 5.67 7.96 7.90
N TYR A 401 6.52 8.93 7.59
CA TYR A 401 7.94 8.91 7.90
C TYR A 401 8.21 9.69 9.19
N ASN A 402 9.04 9.15 10.07
CA ASN A 402 9.52 9.85 11.27
C ASN A 402 10.88 10.51 11.03
N GLU A 403 11.34 11.30 12.00
CA GLU A 403 12.59 12.07 11.96
C GLU A 403 13.84 11.22 11.69
N GLU A 404 13.82 9.94 12.08
CA GLU A 404 14.90 8.99 11.82
C GLU A 404 14.89 8.45 10.37
N GLY A 405 13.90 8.81 9.56
CA GLY A 405 13.71 8.30 8.21
C GLY A 405 13.13 6.88 8.16
N SER A 406 12.68 6.34 9.30
CA SER A 406 11.90 5.10 9.37
C SER A 406 10.41 5.36 9.17
N ILE A 407 9.64 4.30 8.93
CA ILE A 407 8.21 4.37 8.62
C ILE A 407 7.42 3.91 9.86
N ASP A 408 6.52 4.76 10.36
CA ASP A 408 5.64 4.40 11.47
C ASP A 408 4.48 3.53 11.01
N TRP A 409 3.92 3.85 9.84
CA TRP A 409 2.89 3.07 9.15
C TRP A 409 2.86 3.41 7.67
N ALA A 410 2.35 2.47 6.88
CA ALA A 410 2.17 2.62 5.44
C ALA A 410 0.83 2.01 5.01
N MET A 411 0.16 2.63 4.05
CA MET A 411 -1.14 2.19 3.55
C MET A 411 -1.13 2.16 2.02
N LEU A 412 -1.60 1.05 1.45
CA LEU A 412 -1.88 0.88 0.02
C LEU A 412 -3.39 0.79 -0.17
N THR A 413 -3.97 1.57 -1.07
CA THR A 413 -5.43 1.61 -1.25
C THR A 413 -5.85 1.99 -2.67
N SER A 414 -7.11 1.77 -3.02
CA SER A 414 -7.74 2.37 -4.19
C SER A 414 -8.14 3.84 -3.98
N ALA A 415 -8.25 4.31 -2.72
CA ALA A 415 -8.80 5.61 -2.39
C ALA A 415 -7.89 6.78 -2.78
N ASN A 416 -8.39 7.62 -3.67
CA ASN A 416 -7.80 8.92 -4.00
C ASN A 416 -8.16 10.00 -2.96
N ILE A 417 -7.56 11.20 -3.06
CA ILE A 417 -7.96 12.35 -2.20
C ILE A 417 -9.31 12.88 -2.69
N SER A 418 -10.38 12.36 -2.12
CA SER A 418 -11.76 12.77 -2.41
C SER A 418 -12.71 12.53 -1.24
N LYS A 419 -13.78 13.32 -1.20
CA LYS A 419 -14.90 13.14 -0.26
C LYS A 419 -15.71 11.89 -0.57
N GLN A 420 -15.74 11.47 -1.83
CA GLN A 420 -16.47 10.28 -2.27
C GLN A 420 -15.83 9.01 -1.71
N ALA A 421 -14.49 8.94 -1.76
CA ALA A 421 -13.69 7.82 -1.27
C ALA A 421 -13.60 7.79 0.26
N TRP A 422 -13.19 8.90 0.88
CA TRP A 422 -12.93 8.94 2.34
C TRP A 422 -14.15 9.33 3.16
N GLY A 423 -15.17 9.91 2.54
CA GLY A 423 -16.36 10.44 3.19
C GLY A 423 -16.29 11.94 3.49
N GLU A 424 -17.47 12.54 3.62
CA GLU A 424 -17.64 13.95 4.00
C GLU A 424 -17.15 14.21 5.44
N ALA A 425 -17.04 15.48 5.82
CA ALA A 425 -16.87 15.82 7.23
C ALA A 425 -18.06 15.30 8.05
N SER A 426 -17.81 14.81 9.27
CA SER A 426 -18.88 14.32 10.14
C SER A 426 -19.90 15.41 10.41
N ARG A 427 -21.19 15.06 10.31
CA ARG A 427 -22.26 15.93 10.79
C ARG A 427 -22.20 16.05 12.32
N PRO A 428 -22.79 17.09 12.93
CA PRO A 428 -22.91 17.18 14.39
C PRO A 428 -23.57 15.96 15.04
N SER A 429 -24.36 15.20 14.27
CA SER A 429 -24.99 13.95 14.70
C SER A 429 -24.04 12.74 14.77
N GLY A 430 -22.77 12.87 14.35
CA GLY A 430 -21.84 11.75 14.23
C GLY A 430 -21.96 10.96 12.92
N GLU A 431 -22.88 11.34 12.03
CA GLU A 431 -23.07 10.66 10.75
C GLU A 431 -21.97 11.04 9.75
N LEU A 432 -21.29 10.02 9.22
CA LEU A 432 -20.35 10.08 8.10
C LEU A 432 -21.01 9.54 6.82
N ARG A 433 -21.03 10.35 5.76
CA ARG A 433 -21.50 9.92 4.43
C ARG A 433 -20.33 9.60 3.51
N VAL A 434 -20.31 8.40 2.95
CA VAL A 434 -19.34 7.90 1.96
C VAL A 434 -20.09 7.61 0.66
N ALA A 435 -19.48 7.86 -0.50
CA ALA A 435 -20.15 7.69 -1.79
C ALA A 435 -19.59 6.53 -2.64
N SER A 436 -18.32 6.18 -2.47
CA SER A 436 -17.63 5.18 -3.29
C SER A 436 -17.30 3.90 -2.53
N TRP A 437 -17.15 2.81 -3.30
CA TRP A 437 -16.49 1.60 -2.82
C TRP A 437 -14.98 1.77 -2.96
N GLU A 438 -14.26 1.61 -1.85
CA GLU A 438 -12.80 1.59 -1.85
C GLU A 438 -12.31 0.44 -0.96
N ILE A 439 -11.09 -0.02 -1.21
CA ILE A 439 -10.43 -1.04 -0.41
C ILE A 439 -8.92 -0.79 -0.35
N GLY A 440 -8.29 -1.20 0.74
CA GLY A 440 -6.89 -0.99 1.01
C GLY A 440 -6.43 -1.73 2.25
N VAL A 441 -5.11 -1.70 2.47
CA VAL A 441 -4.46 -2.32 3.63
C VAL A 441 -3.52 -1.33 4.28
N LEU A 442 -3.66 -1.21 5.60
CA LEU A 442 -2.75 -0.49 6.48
C LEU A 442 -1.80 -1.49 7.17
N VAL A 443 -0.51 -1.19 7.14
CA VAL A 443 0.57 -1.97 7.76
C VAL A 443 1.42 -1.08 8.67
N TRP A 444 1.89 -1.65 9.79
CA TRP A 444 2.80 -0.99 10.73
C TRP A 444 3.69 -2.05 11.41
N PRO A 445 4.84 -1.67 12.02
CA PRO A 445 5.83 -2.64 12.50
C PRO A 445 5.28 -3.63 13.53
N GLY A 446 4.40 -3.16 14.43
CA GLY A 446 3.81 -3.96 15.50
C GLY A 446 2.94 -5.13 15.04
N LEU A 447 2.55 -5.20 13.77
CA LEU A 447 1.86 -6.36 13.19
C LEU A 447 2.76 -7.60 13.12
N VAL A 448 4.06 -7.37 12.96
CA VAL A 448 5.06 -8.40 12.69
C VAL A 448 5.73 -8.81 14.00
N GLY A 449 6.09 -7.83 14.83
CA GLY A 449 6.75 -8.06 16.11
C GLY A 449 7.12 -6.76 16.83
N GLN A 450 7.55 -6.87 18.09
CA GLN A 450 7.89 -5.72 18.93
C GLN A 450 9.23 -5.06 18.52
N ASP A 451 10.20 -5.86 18.06
CA ASP A 451 11.54 -5.39 17.68
C ASP A 451 11.68 -5.21 16.16
N VAL A 452 10.61 -4.75 15.49
CA VAL A 452 10.57 -4.52 14.05
C VAL A 452 10.61 -3.02 13.76
N SER A 453 11.42 -2.61 12.79
CA SER A 453 11.37 -1.26 12.21
C SER A 453 11.08 -1.35 10.73
N MET A 454 10.14 -0.53 10.24
CA MET A 454 9.88 -0.41 8.81
C MET A 454 10.74 0.70 8.21
N VAL A 455 11.29 0.45 7.02
CA VAL A 455 12.13 1.41 6.28
C VAL A 455 11.75 1.41 4.80
N GLY A 456 11.84 2.57 4.16
CA GLY A 456 11.60 2.68 2.72
C GLY A 456 12.69 1.95 1.93
N THR A 457 12.29 1.11 0.99
CA THR A 457 13.18 0.45 0.03
C THR A 457 12.91 0.95 -1.38
N PHE A 458 13.94 0.90 -2.21
CA PHE A 458 13.98 1.54 -3.51
C PHE A 458 14.55 0.53 -4.50
N GLN A 459 13.86 0.29 -5.62
CA GLN A 459 14.23 -0.67 -6.67
C GLN A 459 14.32 -2.16 -6.24
N SER A 460 14.22 -2.48 -4.95
CA SER A 460 14.01 -3.84 -4.41
C SER A 460 13.05 -3.80 -3.23
N ASP A 461 12.40 -4.93 -2.95
CA ASP A 461 11.47 -5.08 -1.83
C ASP A 461 12.18 -5.33 -0.50
N VAL A 462 13.46 -5.71 -0.53
CA VAL A 462 14.25 -6.00 0.67
C VAL A 462 15.22 -4.85 0.97
N PRO A 463 15.36 -4.42 2.24
CA PRO A 463 16.35 -3.41 2.61
C PRO A 463 17.79 -3.83 2.25
N LYS A 464 18.59 -2.89 1.72
CA LYS A 464 20.02 -3.12 1.42
C LYS A 464 20.83 -3.28 2.71
N LYS A 465 22.02 -3.91 2.62
CA LYS A 465 22.89 -4.11 3.78
C LYS A 465 23.34 -2.77 4.39
N PRO A 466 23.52 -2.67 5.73
CA PRO A 466 23.86 -1.42 6.42
C PRO A 466 25.17 -0.73 6.00
N LYS A 467 26.02 -1.36 5.17
CA LYS A 467 27.25 -0.74 4.66
C LYS A 467 27.00 0.28 3.53
N GLU A 468 25.79 0.32 2.97
CA GLU A 468 25.46 1.13 1.79
C GLU A 468 24.37 2.19 2.03
N GLN A 469 23.78 2.23 3.22
CA GLN A 469 22.81 3.26 3.61
C GLN A 469 23.26 3.89 4.92
N ALA A 470 23.18 5.22 5.00
CA ALA A 470 23.16 5.94 6.27
C ALA A 470 21.84 5.58 6.99
N SER A 471 21.76 4.35 7.50
CA SER A 471 20.59 3.85 8.20
C SER A 471 20.48 4.54 9.56
N PRO A 472 19.25 4.79 10.04
CA PRO A 472 19.02 5.25 11.40
C PRO A 472 19.70 4.32 12.40
N LYS A 473 20.02 4.83 13.60
CA LYS A 473 20.56 4.06 14.72
C LYS A 473 19.53 3.03 15.21
N ALA A 474 19.24 2.01 14.42
CA ALA A 474 18.51 0.85 14.87
C ALA A 474 19.33 0.18 15.98
N GLY A 475 18.67 -0.11 17.11
CA GLY A 475 19.24 -0.95 18.16
C GLY A 475 19.82 -2.23 17.54
N ALA A 476 20.97 -2.67 18.06
CA ALA A 476 21.86 -3.66 17.44
C ALA A 476 21.29 -5.10 17.26
N SER A 477 19.97 -5.31 17.34
CA SER A 477 19.33 -6.63 17.35
C SER A 477 17.92 -6.71 16.71
N GLY A 478 17.37 -5.64 16.12
CA GLY A 478 15.99 -5.62 15.60
C GLY A 478 15.84 -6.14 14.15
N VAL A 479 14.62 -6.54 13.77
CA VAL A 479 14.23 -6.94 12.41
C VAL A 479 13.96 -5.68 11.56
N LEU A 480 14.45 -5.62 10.33
CA LEU A 480 14.18 -4.54 9.38
C LEU A 480 13.20 -5.00 8.30
N MET A 481 12.02 -4.40 8.26
CA MET A 481 11.03 -4.65 7.22
C MET A 481 11.11 -3.56 6.15
N GLY A 482 11.21 -3.97 4.89
CA GLY A 482 11.11 -3.05 3.76
C GLY A 482 9.70 -2.52 3.54
N VAL A 483 9.60 -1.38 2.87
CA VAL A 483 8.37 -0.89 2.24
C VAL A 483 8.77 -0.34 0.88
N ARG A 484 8.34 -0.98 -0.19
CA ARG A 484 8.70 -0.58 -1.55
C ARG A 484 8.07 0.79 -1.86
N ILE A 485 8.90 1.82 -1.94
CA ILE A 485 8.49 3.20 -2.21
C ILE A 485 8.52 3.45 -3.72
N PRO A 486 7.42 3.89 -4.34
CA PRO A 486 7.33 4.02 -5.79
C PRO A 486 7.83 5.38 -6.31
N TYR A 487 8.10 6.35 -5.43
CA TYR A 487 8.59 7.69 -5.74
C TYR A 487 9.96 7.94 -5.10
N SER A 488 10.64 8.99 -5.55
CA SER A 488 11.96 9.36 -5.05
C SER A 488 11.91 10.07 -3.68
N LEU A 489 12.94 9.89 -2.85
CA LEU A 489 13.13 10.63 -1.60
C LEU A 489 14.57 11.20 -1.49
N PRO A 490 14.77 12.42 -0.98
CA PRO A 490 13.75 13.35 -0.50
C PRO A 490 12.87 13.88 -1.65
N LEU A 491 11.65 14.31 -1.32
CA LEU A 491 10.72 14.86 -2.29
C LEU A 491 11.21 16.23 -2.80
N GLN A 492 10.89 16.52 -4.06
CA GLN A 492 11.06 17.80 -4.71
C GLN A 492 9.69 18.46 -4.78
N ARG A 493 9.56 19.63 -4.13
CA ARG A 493 8.31 20.38 -4.15
C ARG A 493 8.15 21.05 -5.50
N TYR A 494 6.90 21.28 -5.91
CA TYR A 494 6.61 22.13 -7.07
C TYR A 494 7.24 23.53 -6.91
N GLY A 495 7.66 24.07 -8.04
CA GLY A 495 8.01 25.46 -8.26
C GLY A 495 6.81 26.40 -8.13
N ALA A 496 7.09 27.71 -8.13
CA ALA A 496 6.08 28.73 -7.86
C ALA A 496 4.97 28.77 -8.92
N GLU A 497 5.29 28.48 -10.19
CA GLU A 497 4.37 28.55 -11.33
C GLU A 497 3.87 27.18 -11.80
N GLU A 498 4.40 26.09 -11.26
CA GLU A 498 4.00 24.74 -11.66
C GLU A 498 2.60 24.40 -11.18
N VAL A 499 1.88 23.65 -12.01
CA VAL A 499 0.52 23.18 -11.75
C VAL A 499 0.45 21.67 -11.99
N PRO A 500 -0.44 20.95 -11.30
CA PRO A 500 -0.59 19.52 -11.52
C PRO A 500 -1.15 19.23 -12.92
N TRP A 501 -0.93 18.03 -13.42
CA TRP A 501 -1.53 17.54 -14.66
C TRP A 501 -3.06 17.66 -14.63
N VAL A 502 -3.65 18.24 -15.68
CA VAL A 502 -5.10 18.39 -15.82
C VAL A 502 -5.49 17.85 -17.19
N ALA A 503 -6.12 16.67 -17.21
CA ALA A 503 -6.52 15.99 -18.44
C ALA A 503 -7.56 16.78 -19.27
N THR A 504 -8.30 17.70 -18.66
CA THR A 504 -9.30 18.56 -19.33
C THR A 504 -8.74 19.90 -19.80
N MET A 505 -7.42 20.09 -19.74
CA MET A 505 -6.73 21.25 -20.30
C MET A 505 -5.93 20.85 -21.53
N GLN A 506 -5.71 21.80 -22.43
CA GLN A 506 -4.84 21.60 -23.58
C GLN A 506 -3.37 21.72 -23.17
N HIS A 507 -2.52 20.85 -23.70
CA HIS A 507 -1.07 20.88 -23.51
C HIS A 507 -0.41 20.83 -24.89
N SER A 508 0.15 21.97 -25.30
CA SER A 508 0.70 22.18 -26.64
C SER A 508 2.15 21.70 -26.78
N GLU A 509 2.87 21.51 -25.68
CA GLU A 509 4.16 20.85 -25.70
C GLU A 509 4.00 19.42 -26.22
N ARG A 510 5.02 18.92 -26.93
CA ARG A 510 4.97 17.57 -27.46
C ARG A 510 5.43 16.56 -26.42
N ASP A 511 4.72 15.45 -26.34
CA ASP A 511 5.18 14.27 -25.64
C ASP A 511 6.37 13.62 -26.35
N ARG A 512 6.95 12.59 -25.71
CA ARG A 512 8.08 11.82 -26.26
C ARG A 512 7.81 11.15 -27.61
N PHE A 513 6.56 11.11 -28.07
CA PHE A 513 6.13 10.57 -29.36
C PHE A 513 5.75 11.66 -30.36
N GLY A 514 5.98 12.94 -30.04
CA GLY A 514 5.65 14.06 -30.90
C GLY A 514 4.17 14.47 -30.87
N ARG A 515 3.35 13.91 -29.96
CA ARG A 515 1.92 14.19 -29.84
C ARG A 515 1.66 15.35 -28.90
N GLN A 516 0.63 16.12 -29.17
CA GLN A 516 0.09 17.14 -28.26
C GLN A 516 -1.15 16.56 -27.57
N TRP A 517 -1.51 17.11 -26.41
CA TRP A 517 -2.79 16.82 -25.77
C TRP A 517 -3.76 17.95 -26.08
N MET A 518 -4.49 17.79 -27.18
CA MET A 518 -5.55 18.68 -27.64
C MET A 518 -6.85 17.90 -27.54
N GLU A 519 -7.90 18.51 -27.01
CA GLU A 519 -9.23 17.87 -26.88
C GLU A 519 -9.82 17.46 -28.23
#